data_AF-A0A8J2NN98-F1
#
_entry.id   AF-A0A8J2NN98-F1
#
_cell.length_a   1.000
_cell.length_b   1.000
_cell.length_c   1.000
_cell.angle_alpha   90.00
_cell.angle_beta   90.00
_cell.angle_gamma   90.00
#
_symmetry.space_group_name_H-M   'P 1'
#
loop_
_entity.id
_entity.type
_entity.pdbx_description
1 polymer ?
#
loop_
_entity_poly.entity_id
_entity_poly.type
_entity_poly.pdbx_seq_one_letter_code
_entity_poly.pdbx_strand_id
1 'polypeptide(L)' 'LLTAAHCLICNSFENIKVELRNGVRMNVMEILIHPDYERNCSSEEQTSRENDIALVRLDEEIQDV' A
#
# COMPACT_ATOMS: atom_id res chain seq x y z
N LEU A 1 0.70 8.56 0.21
CA LEU A 1 1.98 7.91 0.59
C LEU A 1 2.42 6.99 -0.55
N LEU A 2 3.70 7.02 -0.95
CA LEU A 2 4.26 6.14 -2.00
C LEU A 2 4.92 4.92 -1.36
N THR A 3 4.68 3.73 -1.92
CA THR A 3 5.27 2.46 -1.46
C THR A 3 5.35 1.45 -2.60
N ALA A 4 5.86 0.24 -2.34
CA ALA A 4 5.86 -0.87 -3.29
C ALA A 4 4.49 -1.57 -3.33
N ALA A 5 4.09 -2.05 -4.51
CA ALA A 5 2.82 -2.74 -4.71
C ALA A 5 2.81 -4.13 -4.08
N HIS A 6 3.93 -4.86 -4.12
CA HIS A 6 4.03 -6.21 -3.56
C HIS A 6 3.74 -6.26 -2.06
N CYS A 7 3.98 -5.15 -1.33
CA CYS A 7 3.66 -5.06 0.09
C CYS A 7 2.16 -5.09 0.37
N LEU A 8 1.33 -4.66 -0.59
CA LEU A 8 -0.08 -4.36 -0.36
C LEU A 8 -1.04 -5.24 -1.17
N ILE A 9 -0.58 -5.83 -2.26
CA ILE A 9 -1.45 -6.40 -3.31
C ILE A 9 -2.41 -7.49 -2.87
N CYS A 10 -2.10 -8.23 -1.81
CA CYS A 10 -2.92 -9.32 -1.29
C CYS A 10 -3.57 -9.00 0.06
N ASN A 11 -3.51 -7.74 0.46
CA ASN A 11 -4.07 -7.26 1.71
C ASN A 11 -5.27 -6.37 1.45
N SER A 12 -6.34 -6.58 2.22
CA SER A 12 -7.43 -5.62 2.30
C SER A 12 -6.94 -4.35 2.99
N PHE A 13 -7.37 -3.17 2.53
CA PHE A 13 -6.90 -1.91 3.09
C PHE A 13 -7.27 -1.74 4.57
N GLU A 14 -8.36 -2.36 5.04
CA GLU A 14 -8.78 -2.35 6.44
C GLU A 14 -7.77 -3.04 7.37
N ASN A 15 -6.94 -3.94 6.82
CA ASN A 15 -5.90 -4.65 7.55
C ASN A 15 -4.55 -3.91 7.59
N ILE A 16 -4.47 -2.73 6.97
CA ILE A 16 -3.23 -1.96 6.86
C ILE A 16 -3.33 -0.70 7.72
N LYS A 17 -2.25 -0.42 8.46
CA LYS A 17 -2.06 0.82 9.23
C LYS A 17 -0.78 1.48 8.78
N VAL A 18 -0.78 2.81 8.75
CA VAL A 18 0.42 3.62 8.51
C VAL A 18 0.79 4.32 9.81
N GLU A 19 2.02 4.13 10.28
CA GLU A 19 2.55 4.82 11.46
C GLU A 19 3.46 5.97 11.02
N LEU A 20 3.16 7.17 11.48
CA LEU A 20 3.98 8.37 11.25
C LEU A 20 5.15 8.41 12.24
N ARG A 21 6.15 9.25 11.95
CA ARG A 21 7.34 9.41 12.79
C ARG A 21 7.03 9.81 14.25
N ASN A 22 5.92 10.52 14.47
CA ASN A 22 5.46 10.94 15.80
C ASN A 22 4.65 9.86 16.54
N GLY A 23 4.55 8.64 15.98
CA GLY A 23 3.83 7.51 16.57
C GLY A 23 2.32 7.52 16.31
N VAL A 24 1.78 8.52 15.61
CA VAL A 24 0.37 8.53 15.19
C VAL A 24 0.13 7.43 14.17
N ARG A 25 -0.93 6.65 14.37
CA ARG A 25 -1.37 5.60 13.44
C ARG A 25 -2.60 6.05 12.67
N MET A 26 -2.53 5.94 11.35
CA MET A 26 -3.58 6.37 10.43
C MET A 26 -4.18 5.15 9.71
N ASN A 27 -5.45 5.26 9.35
CA ASN A 27 -6.11 4.22 8.56
C ASN A 27 -5.81 4.43 7.09
N VAL A 28 -5.79 3.32 6.34
CA VAL A 28 -5.79 3.39 4.89
C VAL A 28 -7.24 3.46 4.42
N MET A 29 -7.53 4.42 3.54
CA MET A 29 -8.82 4.54 2.88
C MET A 29 -8.81 3.87 1.51
N GLU A 30 -7.68 3.94 0.81
CA GLU A 30 -7.56 3.41 -0.56
C GLU A 30 -6.13 3.01 -0.87
N ILE A 31 -5.99 1.93 -1.65
CA ILE A 31 -4.71 1.46 -2.20
C ILE A 31 -4.81 1.50 -3.72
N LEU A 32 -3.94 2.29 -4.33
CA LEU A 32 -3.84 2.50 -5.77
C LEU A 32 -2.57 1.82 -6.27
N ILE A 33 -2.71 0.59 -6.77
CA ILE A 33 -1.63 -0.16 -7.40
C ILE A 33 -1.50 0.27 -8.85
N HIS A 34 -0.26 0.36 -9.37
CA HIS A 34 -0.04 0.64 -10.79
C HIS A 34 -0.87 -0.31 -11.67
N PRO A 35 -1.55 0.19 -12.73
CA PRO A 35 -2.46 -0.64 -13.54
C PRO A 35 -1.75 -1.83 -14.19
N ASP A 36 -0.50 -1.66 -14.61
CA ASP A 36 0.31 -2.70 -15.26
C ASP A 36 1.13 -3.55 -14.29
N TYR A 37 0.81 -3.52 -12.98
CA TYR A 37 1.45 -4.41 -12.02
C TYR A 37 0.75 -5.78 -11.98
N GLU A 38 1.51 -6.85 -12.18
CA GLU A 38 0.97 -8.21 -12.21
C GLU A 38 0.50 -8.66 -10.82
N ARG A 39 -0.82 -8.87 -10.70
CA ARG A 39 -1.44 -9.26 -9.44
C ARG A 39 -1.40 -10.77 -9.26
N ASN A 40 -0.46 -11.26 -8.46
CA ASN A 40 -0.44 -12.65 -8.03
C ASN A 40 -0.52 -12.75 -6.51
N CYS A 41 -1.65 -13.26 -6.01
CA CYS A 41 -1.89 -13.51 -4.59
C CYS A 41 -1.93 -15.00 -4.23
N SER A 42 -1.58 -15.85 -5.18
CA SER A 42 -1.38 -17.27 -4.90
C SER A 42 -0.04 -17.49 -4.20
N SER A 43 0.15 -18.69 -3.66
CA SER A 43 1.44 -19.12 -3.09
C SER A 43 2.54 -19.32 -4.15
N GLU A 44 2.25 -19.06 -5.42
CA GLU A 44 3.26 -19.06 -6.48
C GLU A 44 4.10 -17.79 -6.37
N GLU A 45 5.42 -17.93 -6.40
CA GLU A 45 6.32 -16.78 -6.34
C GLU A 45 5.97 -15.78 -7.44
N GLN A 46 5.90 -14.51 -7.06
CA GLN A 46 5.69 -13.42 -8.00
C GLN A 46 6.83 -13.41 -9.02
N THR A 47 6.52 -13.75 -10.26
CA THR A 47 7.48 -13.98 -11.34
C THR A 47 8.11 -12.69 -11.85
N SER A 48 7.44 -11.55 -11.68
CA SER A 48 7.89 -10.22 -12.10
C SER A 48 7.70 -9.17 -11.00
N ARG A 49 8.63 -8.22 -10.92
CA ARG A 49 8.55 -7.00 -10.08
C ARG A 49 8.43 -5.73 -10.92
N GLU A 50 8.11 -5.86 -12.20
CA GLU A 50 7.83 -4.70 -13.06
C GLU A 50 6.65 -3.91 -12.51
N ASN A 51 6.75 -2.58 -12.50
CA ASN A 51 5.72 -1.67 -11.97
C ASN A 51 5.37 -1.90 -10.49
N ASP A 52 6.33 -2.36 -9.66
CA ASP A 52 6.18 -2.55 -8.22
C ASP A 52 6.08 -1.23 -7.45
N ILE A 53 5.00 -0.49 -7.70
CA ILE A 53 4.74 0.84 -7.16
C ILE A 53 3.24 0.99 -6.85
N ALA A 54 2.94 1.57 -5.69
CA ALA A 54 1.58 1.84 -5.24
C ALA A 54 1.50 3.17 -4.47
N LEU A 55 0.32 3.78 -4.52
CA LEU A 55 -0.07 4.91 -3.70
C LEU A 55 -1.07 4.48 -2.65
N VAL A 56 -0.87 4.94 -1.42
CA VAL A 56 -1.79 4.77 -0.30
C VAL A 56 -2.43 6.12 0.00
N ARG A 57 -3.76 6.15 -0.01
CA ARG A 57 -4.56 7.29 0.44
C ARG A 57 -5.00 7.05 1.88
N LEU A 58 -4.70 8.01 2.73
CA LEU A 58 -5.07 7.98 4.15
C LEU A 58 -6.48 8.56 4.32
N ASP A 59 -7.14 8.19 5.42
CA ASP A 59 -8.45 8.72 5.81
C ASP A 59 -8.41 10.19 6.22
N GLU A 60 -7.26 10.65 6.73
CA GLU A 60 -7.01 12.02 7.12
C GLU A 60 -5.75 12.59 6.44
N GLU A 61 -5.69 13.91 6.31
CA GLU A 61 -4.47 14.59 5.87
C GLU A 61 -3.43 14.57 7.00
N ILE A 62 -2.16 14.38 6.64
CA ILE A 62 -1.07 14.50 7.59
C ILE A 62 -0.93 15.98 7.93
N GLN A 63 -1.25 16.34 9.17
CA GLN A 63 -0.96 17.68 9.68
C GLN A 63 0.53 17.73 10.05
N ASP A 64 1.29 18.63 9.44
CA ASP A 64 2.65 18.94 9.86
C ASP A 64 2.60 19.52 11.28
N VAL A 65 3.28 18.86 12.22
CA VAL A 65 3.43 19.29 13.62
C VAL A 65 4.84 19.79 13.86
#